data_AF-A0A817HNQ9-F1
#
_entry.id   AF-A0A817HNQ9-F1
#
_cell.length_a   1.000
_cell.length_b   1.000
_cell.length_c   1.000
_cell.angle_alpha   90.00
_cell.angle_beta   90.00
_cell.angle_gamma   90.00
#
_symmetry.space_group_name_H-M   'P 1'
#
loop_
_entity.id
_entity.type
_entity.pdbx_description
1 polymer ?
#
loop_
_entity_poly.entity_id
_entity_poly.type
_entity_poly.pdbx_seq_one_letter_code
_entity_poly.pdbx_strand_id
1 'polypeptide(L)'
;MLEQYSNNLEDLIKERTTQLEEEKKKTDKLLSQMLPPSVADSLKSGKAVEAVWYECVTIYFSDIVGFTTISALSSPMEVVDLLNDLYTMFDSILEDFDCYKVRKKINYTKELSEVGSSFYCTVLCAKLLISFLMNK
;
A
#
# COMPACT_ATOMS: atom_id res chain seq x y z
N MET A 1 -38.04 -37.32 5.96
CA MET A 1 -38.44 -35.90 5.84
C MET A 1 -37.55 -34.97 6.65
N LEU A 2 -37.27 -35.24 7.94
CA LEU A 2 -36.40 -34.38 8.77
C LEU A 2 -34.91 -34.41 8.36
N GLU A 3 -34.37 -35.56 7.95
CA GLU A 3 -32.96 -35.68 7.52
C GLU A 3 -32.63 -34.87 6.27
N GLN A 4 -33.53 -34.82 5.28
CA GLN A 4 -33.34 -34.00 4.08
C GLN A 4 -33.28 -32.51 4.41
N TYR A 5 -34.04 -32.06 5.42
CA TYR A 5 -34.01 -30.68 5.87
C TYR A 5 -32.71 -30.36 6.63
N SER A 6 -32.21 -31.31 7.42
CA SER A 6 -30.92 -31.19 8.12
C SER A 6 -29.75 -31.10 7.14
N ASN A 7 -29.71 -31.98 6.13
CA ASN A 7 -28.64 -31.99 5.13
C ASN A 7 -28.65 -30.69 4.30
N ASN A 8 -29.83 -30.23 3.86
CA ASN A 8 -29.96 -28.97 3.15
C ASN A 8 -29.51 -27.77 4.00
N LEU A 9 -29.74 -27.79 5.33
CA LEU A 9 -29.25 -26.74 6.23
C LEU A 9 -27.73 -26.80 6.37
N GLU A 10 -27.14 -27.98 6.50
CA GLU A 10 -25.68 -28.15 6.58
C GLU A 10 -25.00 -27.67 5.30
N ASP A 11 -25.55 -28.02 4.13
CA ASP A 11 -25.06 -27.55 2.84
C ASP A 11 -25.16 -26.03 2.72
N LEU A 12 -26.29 -25.43 3.16
CA LEU A 12 -26.49 -23.98 3.15
C LEU A 12 -25.54 -23.27 4.11
N ILE A 13 -25.31 -23.82 5.31
CA ILE A 13 -24.36 -23.28 6.29
C ILE A 13 -22.94 -23.33 5.71
N LYS A 14 -22.57 -24.44 5.07
CA LYS A 14 -21.26 -24.61 4.46
C LYS A 14 -21.04 -23.64 3.30
N GLU A 15 -22.04 -23.45 2.45
CA GLU A 15 -22.01 -22.48 1.36
C GLU A 15 -21.85 -21.04 1.90
N ARG A 16 -22.65 -20.65 2.88
CA ARG A 16 -22.58 -19.32 3.51
C ARG A 16 -21.27 -19.09 4.25
N THR A 17 -20.73 -20.11 4.91
CA THR A 17 -19.43 -20.03 5.60
C THR A 17 -18.30 -19.83 4.59
N THR A 18 -18.35 -20.53 3.46
CA THR A 18 -17.36 -20.37 2.37
C THR A 18 -17.42 -18.96 1.78
N GLN A 19 -18.63 -18.44 1.49
CA GLN A 19 -18.81 -17.07 1.01
C GLN A 19 -18.27 -16.02 2.00
N LEU A 20 -18.51 -16.23 3.31
CA LEU A 20 -17.99 -15.34 4.36
C LEU A 20 -16.47 -15.37 4.42
N GLU A 21 -15.83 -16.53 4.28
CA GLU A 21 -14.37 -16.65 4.25
C GLU A 21 -13.74 -15.94 3.05
N GLU A 22 -14.35 -16.05 1.87
CA GLU A 22 -13.89 -15.34 0.67
C GLU A 22 -13.97 -13.83 0.81
N GLU A 23 -15.08 -13.30 1.31
CA GLU A 23 -15.27 -11.87 1.53
C GLU A 23 -14.34 -11.34 2.63
N LYS A 24 -14.13 -12.12 3.69
CA LYS A 24 -13.15 -11.80 4.74
C LYS A 24 -11.74 -11.71 4.16
N LYS A 25 -11.34 -12.66 3.32
CA LYS A 25 -10.02 -12.68 2.67
C LYS A 25 -9.81 -11.46 1.75
N LYS A 26 -10.83 -11.05 0.99
CA LYS A 26 -10.77 -9.84 0.16
C LYS A 26 -10.59 -8.58 1.01
N THR A 27 -11.35 -8.48 2.09
CA THR A 27 -11.28 -7.36 3.03
C THR A 27 -9.92 -7.28 3.71
N ASP A 28 -9.39 -8.42 4.16
CA ASP A 28 -8.07 -8.52 4.79
C ASP A 28 -6.94 -8.08 3.84
N LYS A 29 -7.00 -8.50 2.58
CA LYS A 29 -6.04 -8.11 1.53
C LYS A 29 -6.08 -6.61 1.25
N LEU A 30 -7.28 -6.02 1.21
CA LEU A 30 -7.42 -4.58 1.01
C LEU A 30 -6.84 -3.80 2.20
N LEU A 31 -7.10 -4.27 3.42
CA LEU A 31 -6.62 -3.61 4.63
C LEU A 31 -5.08 -3.62 4.71
N SER A 32 -4.44 -4.74 4.35
CA SER A 32 -2.97 -4.84 4.30
C SER A 32 -2.33 -3.98 3.20
N GLN A 33 -3.05 -3.70 2.11
CA GLN A 33 -2.58 -2.79 1.05
C GLN A 33 -2.72 -1.30 1.42
N MET A 34 -3.55 -1.00 2.41
CA MET A 34 -3.86 0.36 2.84
C MET A 34 -3.10 0.77 4.09
N LEU A 35 -2.84 -0.16 5.01
CA LEU A 35 -2.28 0.12 6.33
C LEU A 35 -1.12 -0.83 6.65
N PRO A 36 -0.16 -0.41 7.49
CA PRO A 36 0.86 -1.31 7.99
C PRO A 36 0.22 -2.50 8.72
N PRO A 37 0.83 -3.70 8.67
CA PRO A 37 0.27 -4.91 9.30
C PRO A 37 -0.09 -4.73 10.77
N SER A 38 0.76 -4.05 11.55
CA SER A 38 0.55 -3.76 12.97
C SER A 38 -0.72 -2.94 13.24
N VAL A 39 -0.99 -1.95 12.39
CA VAL A 39 -2.20 -1.10 12.46
C VAL A 39 -3.43 -1.87 11.98
N ALA A 40 -3.28 -2.65 10.91
CA ALA A 40 -4.35 -3.48 10.37
C ALA A 40 -4.85 -4.51 11.40
N ASP A 41 -3.95 -5.20 12.09
CA ASP A 41 -4.30 -6.19 13.12
C ASP A 41 -4.93 -5.56 14.37
N SER A 42 -4.45 -4.37 14.75
CA SER A 42 -5.06 -3.59 15.84
C SER A 42 -6.50 -3.18 15.50
N LEU A 43 -6.75 -2.74 14.27
CA LEU A 43 -8.10 -2.43 13.79
C LEU A 43 -8.99 -3.67 13.68
N LYS A 44 -8.47 -4.79 13.18
CA LYS A 44 -9.22 -6.07 13.12
C LYS A 44 -9.63 -6.58 14.50
N SER A 45 -8.79 -6.34 15.51
CA SER A 45 -9.09 -6.70 16.90
C SER A 45 -9.99 -5.69 17.63
N GLY A 46 -10.46 -4.65 16.94
CA GLY A 46 -11.33 -3.61 17.52
C GLY A 46 -10.62 -2.70 18.52
N LYS A 47 -9.29 -2.71 18.54
CA LYS A 47 -8.48 -1.86 19.43
C LYS A 47 -8.30 -0.48 18.82
N ALA A 48 -8.26 0.53 19.67
CA ALA A 48 -7.85 1.87 19.26
C ALA A 48 -6.39 1.84 18.81
N VAL A 49 -6.09 2.50 17.69
CA VAL A 49 -4.72 2.67 17.20
C VAL A 49 -4.13 3.88 17.92
N GLU A 50 -3.17 3.64 18.82
CA GLU A 50 -2.45 4.71 19.50
C GLU A 50 -1.33 5.28 18.63
N ALA A 51 -0.98 6.54 18.87
CA ALA A 51 0.13 7.18 18.18
C ALA A 51 1.45 6.52 18.61
N VAL A 52 2.20 6.01 17.64
CA VAL A 52 3.51 5.37 17.88
C VAL A 52 4.61 6.40 17.71
N TRP A 53 5.58 6.39 18.63
CA TRP A 53 6.80 7.19 18.52
C TRP A 53 7.95 6.31 18.03
N TYR A 54 8.69 6.83 17.05
CA TYR A 54 9.81 6.13 16.43
C TYR A 54 11.12 6.88 16.72
N GLU A 55 12.11 6.16 17.25
CA GLU A 55 13.41 6.73 17.62
C GLU A 55 14.24 7.12 16.40
N CYS A 56 14.16 6.35 15.31
CA CYS A 56 14.88 6.57 14.06
C CYS A 56 13.96 6.37 12.86
N VAL A 57 13.79 7.41 12.04
CA VAL A 57 13.02 7.36 10.78
C VAL A 57 13.76 8.07 9.67
N THR A 58 13.63 7.57 8.44
CA THR A 58 14.13 8.23 7.24
C THR A 58 12.96 8.59 6.34
N ILE A 59 12.91 9.86 5.92
CA ILE A 59 11.85 10.39 5.05
C ILE A 59 12.49 10.74 3.70
N TYR A 60 11.86 10.30 2.61
CA TYR A 60 12.32 10.58 1.26
C TYR A 60 11.37 11.58 0.59
N PHE A 61 11.91 12.71 0.12
CA PHE A 61 11.15 13.67 -0.67
C PHE A 61 11.73 13.72 -2.07
N SER A 62 10.91 13.40 -3.07
CA SER A 62 11.24 13.55 -4.49
C SER A 62 10.20 14.39 -5.19
N ASP A 63 10.67 15.23 -6.12
CA ASP A 63 9.83 15.99 -7.03
C ASP A 63 10.28 15.74 -8.48
N ILE A 64 9.35 15.85 -9.42
CA ILE A 64 9.62 15.66 -10.85
C ILE A 64 10.09 17.00 -11.41
N VAL A 65 11.37 17.08 -11.76
CA VAL A 65 11.95 18.29 -12.37
C VAL A 65 11.23 18.59 -13.68
N GLY A 66 10.72 19.81 -13.81
CA GLY A 66 10.05 20.25 -15.05
C GLY A 66 8.63 19.72 -15.24
N PHE A 67 8.00 19.15 -14.21
CA PHE A 67 6.62 18.66 -14.30
C PHE A 67 5.64 19.71 -14.85
N THR A 68 5.77 20.98 -14.43
CA THR A 68 4.95 22.08 -14.95
C THR A 68 5.05 22.23 -16.46
N THR A 69 6.27 22.15 -17.02
CA THR A 69 6.50 22.26 -18.46
C THR A 69 5.96 21.05 -19.21
N ILE A 70 6.18 19.84 -18.68
CA ILE A 70 5.67 18.59 -19.27
C ILE A 70 4.14 18.61 -19.29
N SER A 71 3.51 18.98 -18.18
CA SER A 71 2.05 19.08 -18.07
C SER A 71 1.44 20.16 -18.96
N ALA A 72 2.21 21.20 -19.31
CA ALA A 72 1.77 22.27 -20.20
C ALA A 72 1.88 21.91 -21.69
N LEU A 73 2.76 20.97 -22.04
CA LEU A 73 3.03 20.54 -23.42
C LEU A 73 2.28 19.25 -23.80
N SER A 74 1.86 18.46 -22.80
CA SER A 74 1.20 17.17 -23.00
C SER A 74 -0.30 17.25 -22.77
N SER A 75 -1.04 16.31 -23.38
CA SER A 75 -2.45 16.14 -23.06
C SER A 75 -2.64 15.60 -21.63
N PRO A 76 -3.76 15.90 -20.96
CA PRO A 76 -4.03 15.38 -19.62
C PRO A 76 -3.95 13.85 -19.53
N MET A 77 -4.30 13.13 -20.61
CA MET A 77 -4.24 11.67 -20.65
C MET A 77 -2.79 11.18 -20.62
N GLU A 78 -1.92 11.76 -21.46
CA GLU A 78 -0.49 11.41 -21.51
C GLU A 78 0.22 11.70 -20.18
N VAL A 79 -0.15 12.78 -19.49
CA VAL A 79 0.40 13.10 -18.16
C VAL A 79 -0.02 12.05 -17.13
N VAL A 80 -1.28 11.61 -17.18
CA VAL A 80 -1.79 10.57 -16.27
C VAL A 80 -1.09 9.24 -16.55
N ASP A 81 -0.93 8.86 -17.81
CA ASP A 81 -0.24 7.62 -18.19
C ASP A 81 1.23 7.65 -17.74
N LEU A 82 1.95 8.76 -17.97
CA LEU A 82 3.32 8.94 -17.50
C LEU A 82 3.43 8.81 -15.98
N LEU A 83 2.54 9.47 -15.23
CA LEU A 83 2.53 9.38 -13.77
C LEU A 83 2.20 7.96 -13.31
N ASN A 84 1.24 7.30 -13.95
CA ASN A 84 0.85 5.95 -13.61
C ASN A 84 2.00 4.97 -13.81
N ASP A 85 2.73 5.08 -14.92
CA ASP A 85 3.92 4.27 -15.19
C ASP A 85 5.02 4.51 -14.14
N LEU A 86 5.30 5.78 -13.84
CA LEU A 86 6.31 6.17 -12.85
C LEU A 86 5.97 5.66 -11.44
N TYR A 87 4.72 5.81 -11.00
CA TYR A 87 4.29 5.30 -9.70
C TYR A 87 4.19 3.78 -9.65
N THR A 88 3.81 3.12 -10.75
CA THR A 88 3.79 1.65 -10.81
C THR A 88 5.21 1.08 -10.71
N MET A 89 6.18 1.71 -11.37
CA MET A 89 7.59 1.36 -11.21
C MET A 89 8.06 1.56 -9.77
N PHE A 90 7.73 2.69 -9.14
CA PHE A 90 8.05 2.89 -7.73
C PHE A 90 7.44 1.84 -6.83
N ASP A 91 6.17 1.50 -7.05
CA ASP A 91 5.48 0.49 -6.26
C ASP A 91 6.16 -0.89 -6.44
N SER A 92 6.62 -1.25 -7.64
CA SER A 92 7.37 -2.50 -7.85
C SER A 92 8.73 -2.52 -7.15
N ILE A 93 9.47 -1.41 -7.14
CA ILE A 93 10.74 -1.33 -6.42
C ILE A 93 10.49 -1.39 -4.92
N LEU A 94 9.45 -0.69 -4.44
CA LEU A 94 9.05 -0.70 -3.04
C LEU A 94 8.50 -2.05 -2.59
N GLU A 95 7.96 -2.92 -3.46
CA GLU A 95 7.55 -4.27 -3.07
C GLU A 95 8.76 -5.16 -2.68
N ASP A 96 9.92 -4.93 -3.28
CA ASP A 96 11.16 -5.67 -2.98
C ASP A 96 11.85 -5.19 -1.70
N PHE A 97 11.45 -4.04 -1.17
CA PHE A 97 12.00 -3.43 0.03
C PHE A 97 10.91 -3.32 1.11
N ASP A 98 11.23 -3.54 2.39
CA ASP A 98 10.24 -3.42 3.48
C ASP A 98 9.94 -1.93 3.80
N CYS A 99 9.44 -1.19 2.81
CA CYS A 99 9.20 0.24 2.83
C CYS A 99 7.71 0.53 2.67
N TYR A 100 7.16 1.36 3.57
CA TYR A 100 5.73 1.68 3.57
C TYR A 100 5.44 2.99 2.84
N LYS A 101 4.60 2.94 1.80
CA LYS A 101 4.10 4.11 1.05
C LYS A 101 2.96 4.79 1.81
N VAL A 102 3.20 6.00 2.33
CA VAL A 102 2.15 6.78 3.01
C VAL A 102 1.28 7.53 2.00
N ARG A 103 -0.03 7.28 2.02
CA ARG A 103 -1.01 8.01 1.19
C ARG A 103 -1.45 9.28 1.93
N LYS A 104 -1.25 10.45 1.34
CA LYS A 104 -1.72 11.73 1.89
C LYS A 104 -3.25 11.77 1.96
N LYS A 105 -3.83 11.81 3.16
CA LYS A 105 -5.06 12.59 3.40
C LYS A 105 -4.64 14.01 3.74
N ILE A 106 -5.33 14.99 3.18
CA ILE A 106 -5.08 16.42 3.32
C ILE A 106 -5.05 16.80 4.81
N ASN A 107 -3.85 16.86 5.37
CA ASN A 107 -3.37 17.62 6.53
C ASN A 107 -2.03 16.97 6.95
N TYR A 108 -0.92 17.65 6.63
CA TYR A 108 0.47 17.35 7.01
C TYR A 108 0.71 16.06 7.83
N THR A 109 0.94 14.93 7.16
CA THR A 109 1.47 13.73 7.85
C THR A 109 2.51 13.02 7.00
N LYS A 110 3.68 12.86 7.61
CA LYS A 110 4.94 12.33 7.14
C LYS A 110 4.84 10.87 6.68
N GLU A 111 5.72 10.50 5.75
CA GLU A 111 6.09 9.11 5.53
C GLU A 111 6.77 8.58 6.80
N LEU A 112 6.18 7.56 7.42
CA LEU A 112 6.74 6.86 8.57
C LEU A 112 7.12 5.47 8.08
N SER A 113 8.41 5.27 7.84
CA SER A 113 9.01 3.94 7.79
C SER A 113 9.48 3.59 9.19
N GLU A 114 8.97 2.48 9.72
CA GLU A 114 9.48 1.81 10.92
C GLU A 114 10.43 0.73 10.43
N VAL A 115 11.75 0.96 10.39
CA VAL A 115 12.70 -0.13 10.12
C VAL A 115 14.01 0.12 10.87
N GLY A 116 14.17 -0.55 12.01
CA GLY A 116 15.48 -0.80 12.56
C GLY A 116 16.33 -1.51 11.50
N SER A 117 17.44 -0.87 11.08
CA SER A 117 18.45 -1.38 10.13
C SER A 117 18.30 -1.02 8.65
N SER A 118 17.73 0.13 8.27
CA SER A 118 17.60 0.46 6.82
C SER A 118 17.90 1.89 6.40
N PHE A 119 19.02 2.47 6.87
CA PHE A 119 19.61 3.65 6.21
C PHE A 119 20.03 3.35 4.75
N TYR A 120 20.32 2.09 4.43
CA TYR A 120 20.79 1.69 3.11
C TYR A 120 19.66 1.60 2.08
N CYS A 121 18.43 1.24 2.46
CA CYS A 121 17.37 0.97 1.50
C CYS A 121 16.83 2.24 0.82
N THR A 122 16.53 3.30 1.58
CA THR A 122 16.05 4.58 1.02
C THR A 122 17.12 5.24 0.15
N VAL A 123 18.39 5.16 0.56
CA VAL A 123 19.53 5.66 -0.22
C VAL A 123 19.76 4.83 -1.47
N LEU A 124 19.59 3.50 -1.41
CA LEU A 124 19.73 2.61 -2.56
C LEU A 124 18.59 2.80 -3.56
N CYS A 125 17.34 2.93 -3.10
CA CYS A 125 16.19 3.26 -3.94
C CYS A 125 16.39 4.61 -4.65
N ALA A 126 16.77 5.66 -3.91
CA ALA A 126 17.07 6.97 -4.50
C ALA A 126 18.23 6.92 -5.49
N LYS A 127 19.28 6.14 -5.20
CA LYS A 127 20.45 5.96 -6.07
C LYS A 127 20.12 5.18 -7.34
N LEU A 128 19.31 4.12 -7.25
CA LEU A 128 18.76 3.38 -8.40
C LEU A 128 17.90 4.29 -9.28
N LEU A 129 17.04 5.09 -8.65
CA LEU A 129 16.13 6.02 -9.31
C LEU A 129 16.87 7.13 -10.06
N ILE A 130 17.86 7.76 -9.41
CA ILE A 130 18.74 8.76 -10.06
C ILE A 130 19.55 8.11 -11.18
N SER A 131 20.12 6.92 -10.95
CA SER A 131 20.94 6.24 -11.96
C SER A 131 20.12 5.76 -13.16
N PHE A 132 18.83 5.51 -13.00
CA PHE A 132 17.92 5.13 -14.09
C PHE A 132 17.37 6.36 -14.84
N LEU A 133 17.00 7.42 -14.13
CA LEU A 133 16.60 8.70 -14.74
C LEU A 133 17.76 9.36 -15.52
N MET A 134 19.01 9.16 -15.10
CA MET A 134 20.21 9.69 -15.77
C MET A 134 20.75 8.78 -16.89
N ASN A 135 20.22 7.56 -17.09
CA ASN A 135 20.63 6.63 -18.16
C ASN A 135 19.65 6.57 -19.35
N LYS A 136 18.78 7.58 -19.50
CA LYS A 136 18.01 7.83 -20.72
C LYS A 136 18.30 9.21 -21.28
#